data_AF-A0A5B8R1V2-F1
#
_entry.id   AF-A0A5B8R1V2-F1
#
_cell.length_a   1.000
_cell.length_b   1.000
_cell.length_c   1.000
_cell.angle_alpha   90.00
_cell.angle_beta   90.00
_cell.angle_gamma   90.00
#
_symmetry.space_group_name_H-M   'P 1'
#
loop_
_entity.id
_entity.type
_entity.pdbx_description
1 polymer ?
#
loop_
_entity_poly.entity_id
_entity_poly.type
_entity_poly.pdbx_seq_one_letter_code
_entity_poly.pdbx_strand_id
1 'polypeptide(L)'
;MHDISAWHEKGEILSIGFRLDLRENITSITPALCKAAATLNCVLFVPGQKVMFSPNIFELKQYILKSNAAKFVSDPEGFLDELGE
;
A
#
# COMPACT_ATOMS: atom_id res chain seq x y z
N MET A 1 5.91 -8.12 -9.14
CA MET A 1 5.96 -6.89 -9.98
C MET A 1 5.10 -5.83 -9.34
N HIS A 2 5.65 -4.63 -9.13
CA HIS A 2 4.89 -3.49 -8.62
C HIS A 2 4.17 -2.82 -9.78
N ASP A 3 2.85 -2.63 -9.64
CA ASP A 3 2.02 -2.04 -10.69
C ASP A 3 1.42 -0.72 -10.22
N ILE A 4 1.29 0.22 -11.16
CA ILE A 4 0.71 1.55 -10.96
C ILE A 4 -0.50 1.68 -11.86
N SER A 5 -1.58 2.22 -11.32
CA SER A 5 -2.81 2.52 -12.07
C SER A 5 -3.24 3.96 -11.77
N ALA A 6 -3.76 4.66 -12.77
CA ALA A 6 -4.28 6.01 -12.60
C ALA A 6 -5.72 6.08 -13.12
N TRP A 7 -6.61 6.65 -12.31
CA TRP A 7 -8.00 6.89 -12.68
C TRP A 7 -8.17 8.35 -13.06
N HIS A 8 -8.82 8.55 -14.21
CA HIS A 8 -9.03 9.86 -14.79
C HIS A 8 -10.52 10.15 -14.89
N GLU A 9 -10.92 11.39 -14.62
CA GLU A 9 -12.26 11.88 -14.90
C GLU A 9 -12.14 13.26 -15.55
N LYS A 10 -12.84 13.46 -16.68
CA LYS A 10 -12.86 14.73 -17.43
C LYS A 10 -11.47 15.29 -17.80
N GLY A 11 -10.48 14.42 -17.95
CA GLY A 11 -9.11 14.79 -18.29
C GLY A 11 -8.19 15.07 -17.09
N GLU A 12 -8.69 14.95 -15.86
CA GLU A 12 -7.91 15.12 -14.63
C GLU A 12 -7.64 13.76 -13.95
N ILE A 13 -6.48 13.62 -13.31
CA ILE A 13 -6.16 12.45 -12.48
C ILE A 13 -6.84 12.63 -11.12
N LEU A 14 -7.78 11.74 -10.80
CA LEU A 14 -8.46 11.73 -9.50
C LEU A 14 -7.71 10.91 -8.47
N SER A 15 -7.17 9.76 -8.88
CA SER A 15 -6.49 8.85 -7.98
C SER A 15 -5.40 8.06 -8.68
N ILE A 16 -4.36 7.73 -7.92
CA ILE A 16 -3.27 6.87 -8.33
C ILE A 16 -3.24 5.69 -7.36
N GLY A 17 -3.27 4.48 -7.90
CA GLY A 17 -3.20 3.23 -7.17
C GLY A 17 -1.82 2.62 -7.37
N PHE A 18 -1.27 2.09 -6.28
CA PHE A 18 0.01 1.43 -6.28
C PHE A 18 -0.12 0.09 -5.57
N ARG A 19 0.36 -1.00 -6.20
CA ARG A 19 0.40 -2.33 -5.59
C ARG A 19 1.82 -2.69 -5.15
N LEU A 20 2.01 -2.86 -3.85
CA LEU A 20 3.24 -3.40 -3.27
C LEU A 20 3.19 -4.93 -3.30
N ASP A 21 4.21 -5.55 -3.89
CA ASP A 21 4.44 -7.00 -3.80
C ASP A 21 5.38 -7.24 -2.63
N LEU A 22 4.84 -7.75 -1.52
CA LEU A 22 5.60 -7.90 -0.27
C LEU A 22 6.53 -9.10 -0.25
N ARG A 23 6.51 -9.93 -1.30
CA ARG A 23 7.52 -10.98 -1.53
C ARG A 23 8.85 -10.39 -1.99
N GLU A 24 8.84 -9.16 -2.49
CA GLU A 24 10.00 -8.41 -2.95
C GLU A 24 10.51 -7.44 -1.88
N ASN A 25 11.74 -6.97 -2.03
CA ASN A 25 12.27 -5.93 -1.15
C ASN A 25 11.66 -4.55 -1.44
N ILE A 26 10.74 -4.12 -0.58
CA ILE A 26 10.03 -2.83 -0.70
C ILE A 26 10.73 -1.64 -0.03
N THR A 27 11.94 -1.82 0.50
CA THR A 27 12.64 -0.79 1.31
C THR A 27 12.92 0.48 0.51
N SER A 28 13.24 0.35 -0.77
CA SER A 28 13.53 1.49 -1.66
C SER A 28 12.26 2.17 -2.19
N ILE A 29 11.18 1.42 -2.42
CA ILE A 29 9.96 1.97 -3.04
C ILE A 29 9.06 2.70 -2.03
N THR A 30 9.04 2.26 -0.78
CA THR A 30 8.26 2.88 0.30
C THR A 30 8.59 4.37 0.51
N PRO A 31 9.87 4.79 0.65
CA PRO A 31 10.21 6.22 0.75
C PRO A 31 9.88 6.99 -0.53
N ALA A 32 10.08 6.38 -1.71
CA ALA A 32 9.76 7.01 -2.99
C ALA A 32 8.26 7.31 -3.11
N LEU A 33 7.41 6.36 -2.69
CA LEU A 33 5.95 6.52 -2.69
C LEU A 33 5.50 7.63 -1.74
N CYS A 34 6.02 7.68 -0.52
CA CYS A 34 5.72 8.79 0.40
C CYS A 34 6.17 10.14 -0.17
N LYS A 35 7.36 10.22 -0.76
CA LYS A 35 7.86 11.45 -1.39
C LYS A 35 6.99 11.89 -2.57
N ALA A 36 6.57 10.95 -3.41
CA ALA A 36 5.69 11.23 -4.54
C ALA A 36 4.33 11.76 -4.07
N ALA A 37 3.69 11.09 -3.11
CA ALA A 37 2.42 11.54 -2.56
C ALA A 37 2.52 12.93 -1.91
N ALA A 38 3.61 13.21 -1.18
CA ALA A 38 3.84 14.55 -0.61
C ALA A 38 4.01 15.62 -1.69
N THR A 39 4.78 15.31 -2.75
CA THR A 39 5.02 16.23 -3.88
C THR A 39 3.74 16.55 -4.64
N LEU A 40 2.87 15.56 -4.80
CA LEU A 40 1.59 15.70 -5.48
C LEU A 40 0.46 16.23 -4.57
N ASN A 41 0.77 16.57 -3.31
CA ASN A 41 -0.20 16.99 -2.30
C ASN A 41 -1.37 15.99 -2.12
N CYS A 42 -1.04 14.69 -2.14
CA CYS A 42 -2.00 13.60 -1.96
C CYS A 42 -1.96 13.05 -0.54
N VAL A 43 -3.10 12.49 -0.09
CA VAL A 43 -3.15 11.57 1.05
C VAL A 43 -2.92 10.13 0.57
N LEU A 44 -2.45 9.27 1.47
CA LEU A 44 -2.34 7.83 1.21
C LEU A 44 -3.57 7.11 1.78
N PHE A 45 -4.15 6.21 1.00
CA PHE A 45 -5.28 5.38 1.40
C PHE A 45 -4.88 3.89 1.34
N VAL A 46 -5.13 3.14 2.42
CA VAL A 46 -4.91 1.69 2.47
C VAL A 46 -6.27 0.98 2.50
N PRO A 47 -6.76 0.48 1.35
CA PRO A 47 -8.15 0.01 1.22
C PRO A 47 -8.52 -1.10 2.21
N GLY A 48 -7.66 -2.11 2.35
CA GLY A 48 -7.90 -3.26 3.23
C GLY A 48 -7.98 -2.90 4.72
N GLN A 49 -7.48 -1.73 5.11
CA GLN A 49 -7.51 -1.23 6.49
C GLN A 49 -8.42 -0.01 6.67
N LYS A 50 -9.06 0.46 5.58
CA LYS A 50 -9.98 1.62 5.57
C LYS A 50 -9.40 2.87 6.22
N VAL A 51 -8.10 3.10 6.05
CA VAL A 51 -7.38 4.21 6.70
C VAL A 51 -6.78 5.16 5.67
N MET A 52 -6.91 6.46 5.92
CA MET A 52 -6.27 7.53 5.18
C MET A 52 -5.32 8.30 6.08
N PHE A 53 -4.16 8.67 5.56
CA PHE A 53 -3.15 9.40 6.33
C PHE A 53 -2.29 10.27 5.41
N SER A 54 -1.70 11.32 5.98
CA SER A 54 -0.73 12.15 5.27
C SER A 54 0.53 11.34 4.96
N PRO A 55 1.25 11.62 3.86
CA PRO A 55 2.43 10.85 3.48
C PRO A 55 3.50 10.82 4.58
N ASN A 56 3.59 9.69 5.28
CA ASN A 56 4.53 9.45 6.37
C ASN A 56 5.09 8.03 6.24
N ILE A 57 6.42 7.92 6.13
CA ILE A 57 7.08 6.64 5.90
C ILE A 57 6.92 5.67 7.07
N PHE A 58 6.91 6.18 8.31
CA PHE A 58 6.75 5.34 9.49
C PHE A 58 5.34 4.78 9.56
N GLU A 59 4.32 5.61 9.36
CA GLU A 59 2.93 5.16 9.30
C GLU A 59 2.69 4.18 8.16
N LEU A 60 3.21 4.47 6.96
CA LEU A 60 3.08 3.57 5.82
C LEU A 60 3.68 2.19 6.12
N LYS A 61 4.86 2.12 6.74
CA LYS A 61 5.47 0.85 7.16
C LYS A 61 4.59 0.12 8.17
N GLN A 62 4.01 0.82 9.14
CA GLN A 62 3.11 0.21 10.13
C GLN A 62 1.87 -0.40 9.47
N TYR A 63 1.25 0.31 8.52
CA TYR A 63 0.11 -0.23 7.79
C TYR A 63 0.50 -1.39 6.86
N ILE A 64 1.67 -1.35 6.22
CA ILE A 64 2.16 -2.48 5.42
C ILE A 64 2.29 -3.73 6.30
N LEU A 65 2.95 -3.64 7.45
CA LEU A 65 3.16 -4.77 8.37
C LEU A 65 1.85 -5.37 8.90
N LYS A 66 0.79 -4.56 9.03
CA LYS A 66 -0.54 -4.99 9.47
C LYS A 66 -1.43 -5.52 8.34
N SER A 67 -0.98 -5.45 7.08
CA SER A 67 -1.78 -5.87 5.94
C SER A 67 -1.90 -7.39 5.84
N ASN A 68 -3.01 -7.87 5.27
CA ASN A 68 -3.18 -9.31 4.97
C ASN A 68 -2.07 -9.85 4.07
N ALA A 69 -1.55 -9.02 3.16
CA ALA A 69 -0.41 -9.42 2.32
C ALA A 69 0.85 -9.66 3.16
N ALA A 70 1.12 -8.85 4.19
CA ALA A 70 2.27 -9.05 5.06
C ALA A 70 2.11 -10.32 5.90
N LYS A 71 0.91 -10.52 6.47
CA LYS A 71 0.57 -11.75 7.20
C LYS A 71 0.79 -13.00 6.35
N PHE A 72 0.22 -13.02 5.14
CA PHE A 72 0.35 -14.16 4.23
C PHE A 72 1.79 -14.42 3.82
N VAL A 73 2.59 -13.38 3.55
CA VAL A 73 4.00 -13.56 3.19
C VAL A 73 4.83 -14.08 4.37
N SER A 74 4.51 -13.68 5.62
CA SER A 74 5.23 -14.16 6.80
C SER A 74 4.84 -15.58 7.22
N ASP A 75 3.56 -15.93 7.10
CA ASP A 75 3.01 -17.22 7.49
C ASP A 75 1.78 -17.56 6.63
N PRO A 76 1.97 -18.21 5.47
CA PRO A 76 0.87 -18.57 4.58
C PRO A 76 -0.12 -19.54 5.22
N GLU A 77 0.35 -20.52 5.99
CA GLU A 77 -0.49 -21.55 6.59
C GLU A 77 -1.35 -20.95 7.70
N GLY A 78 -0.75 -20.22 8.65
CA GLY A 78 -1.50 -19.54 9.70
C GLY A 78 -2.49 -18.51 9.16
N PHE A 79 -2.17 -17.82 8.06
CA PHE A 79 -3.11 -16.93 7.39
C PHE A 79 -4.30 -17.66 6.76
N LEU A 80 -4.08 -18.84 6.14
CA LEU A 80 -5.16 -19.62 5.55
C LEU A 80 -6.06 -20.24 6.61
N ASP A 81 -5.50 -20.65 7.75
CA ASP A 81 -6.26 -21.14 8.91
C ASP A 81 -7.17 -20.04 9.48
N GLU A 82 -6.69 -18.79 9.58
CA GLU A 82 -7.51 -17.62 9.96
C GLU A 82 -8.70 -17.36 9.01
N LEU A 83 -8.65 -17.82 7.76
CA LEU A 83 -9.71 -17.64 6.76
C LEU A 83 -10.69 -18.82 6.68
N GLY A 84 -10.31 -19.98 7.21
CA GLY A 84 -11.08 -21.22 7.18
C GLY A 84 -12.13 -21.34 8.30
N GLU A 85 -12.14 -20.41 9.25
CA GLU A 85 -13.14 -20.28 10.33
C GLU A 85 -14.27 -19.30 10.01
#